data_AF-A0A950F9S0-F1
#
_entry.id   AF-A0A950F9S0-F1
#
_cell.length_a   1.000
_cell.length_b   1.000
_cell.length_c   1.000
_cell.angle_alpha   90.00
_cell.angle_beta   90.00
_cell.angle_gamma   90.00
#
_symmetry.space_group_name_H-M   'P 1'
#
loop_
_entity.id
_entity.type
_entity.pdbx_description
1 polymer ?
#
loop_
_entity_poly.entity_id
_entity_poly.type
_entity_poly.pdbx_seq_one_letter_code
_entity_poly.pdbx_strand_id
1 'polypeptide(L)'
;TIVDHRVAPAAELAALYHEWWEIETALDELKTHLRGAQIVLRSKTPNLVKQEFYGFMLAHFAVRGLMYEAALKADEDPDRLSFLHAVRVIRRKLPAFSAIPPSAENQLSSSCT
;
A
#
# COMPACT_ATOMS: atom_id res chain seq x y z
N THR A 1 -16.25 28.23 -8.91
CA THR A 1 -15.38 28.73 -7.83
C THR A 1 -16.24 28.91 -6.60
N ILE A 2 -15.87 28.35 -5.45
CA ILE A 2 -16.59 28.60 -4.18
C ILE A 2 -16.15 29.97 -3.68
N VAL A 3 -17.07 30.94 -3.67
CA VAL A 3 -16.79 32.35 -3.34
C VAL A 3 -17.67 32.89 -2.20
N ASP A 4 -18.67 32.14 -1.76
CA ASP A 4 -19.56 32.52 -0.66
C ASP A 4 -19.14 31.84 0.65
N HIS A 5 -18.66 32.63 1.60
CA HIS A 5 -18.21 32.17 2.91
C HIS A 5 -19.35 31.65 3.81
N ARG A 6 -20.61 31.93 3.47
CA ARG A 6 -21.79 31.40 4.19
C ARG A 6 -22.14 29.98 3.75
N VAL A 7 -21.77 29.62 2.51
CA VAL A 7 -22.01 28.31 1.91
C VAL A 7 -20.81 27.37 2.11
N ALA A 8 -19.62 27.93 2.33
CA ALA A 8 -18.42 27.18 2.67
C ALA A 8 -17.67 27.87 3.84
N PRO A 9 -18.07 27.57 5.09
CA PRO A 9 -17.40 28.09 6.27
C PRO A 9 -15.91 27.70 6.31
N ALA A 10 -15.06 28.63 6.75
CA ALA A 10 -13.62 28.43 6.73
C ALA A 10 -13.15 27.21 7.56
N ALA A 11 -13.82 26.92 8.69
CA ALA A 11 -13.48 25.77 9.53
C ALA A 11 -13.76 24.43 8.83
N GLU A 12 -14.88 24.33 8.10
CA GLU A 12 -15.24 23.13 7.34
C GLU A 12 -14.29 22.92 6.16
N LEU A 13 -13.96 24.01 5.45
CA LEU A 13 -12.96 23.96 4.37
C LEU A 13 -11.57 23.55 4.87
N ALA A 14 -11.15 24.03 6.05
CA ALA A 14 -9.87 23.66 6.64
C ALA A 14 -9.82 22.17 7.02
N ALA A 15 -10.92 21.61 7.56
CA ALA A 15 -11.01 20.19 7.87
C ALA A 15 -10.96 19.33 6.58
N LEU A 16 -11.73 19.69 5.55
CA LEU A 16 -11.71 18.99 4.26
C LEU A 16 -10.35 19.08 3.57
N TYR A 17 -9.64 20.20 3.74
CA TYR A 17 -8.28 20.34 3.21
C TYR A 17 -7.31 19.34 3.85
N HIS A 18 -7.49 19.03 5.13
CA HIS A 18 -6.71 18.00 5.81
C HIS A 18 -6.99 16.60 5.23
N GLU A 19 -8.26 16.25 5.02
CA GLU A 19 -8.67 14.98 4.40
C GLU A 19 -8.10 14.83 2.97
N TRP A 20 -8.07 15.93 2.20
CA TRP A 20 -7.44 15.94 0.89
C TRP A 20 -5.95 15.67 0.94
N TRP A 21 -5.26 16.22 1.93
CA TRP A 21 -3.83 16.00 2.11
C TRP A 21 -3.49 14.54 2.40
N GLU A 22 -4.37 13.83 3.11
CA GLU A 22 -4.22 12.38 3.33
C GLU A 22 -4.35 11.60 2.02
N ILE A 23 -5.30 11.97 1.16
CA ILE A 23 -5.46 11.36 -0.18
C ILE A 23 -4.23 11.62 -1.05
N GLU A 24 -3.74 12.86 -1.06
CA GLU A 24 -2.54 13.22 -1.81
C GLU A 24 -1.31 12.45 -1.32
N THR A 25 -1.18 12.28 -0.01
CA THR A 25 -0.11 11.48 0.61
C THR A 25 -0.18 10.02 0.17
N ALA A 26 -1.37 9.39 0.20
CA ALA A 26 -1.55 8.01 -0.27
C ALA A 26 -1.23 7.86 -1.77
N LEU A 27 -1.59 8.86 -2.58
CA LEU A 27 -1.26 8.88 -4.00
C LEU A 27 0.25 9.03 -4.25
N ASP A 28 0.96 9.83 -3.45
CA ASP A 28 2.42 9.94 -3.54
C ASP A 28 3.11 8.65 -3.10
N GLU A 29 2.68 8.04 -2.00
CA GLU A 29 3.16 6.73 -1.55
C GLU A 29 3.05 5.67 -2.66
N LEU A 30 1.90 5.64 -3.36
CA LEU A 30 1.66 4.71 -4.46
C LEU A 30 2.53 5.02 -5.69
N LYS A 31 2.51 6.27 -6.16
CA LYS A 31 3.12 6.68 -7.44
C LYS A 31 4.63 6.81 -7.37
N THR A 32 5.15 7.23 -6.22
CA THR A 32 6.54 7.66 -6.03
C THR A 32 7.32 6.66 -5.18
N HIS A 33 6.79 6.25 -4.03
CA HIS A 33 7.54 5.45 -3.06
C HIS A 33 7.46 3.94 -3.28
N LEU A 34 6.26 3.41 -3.61
CA LEU A 34 6.05 1.98 -3.83
C LEU A 34 6.46 1.57 -5.24
N ARG A 35 5.90 2.26 -6.24
CA ARG A 35 6.20 2.03 -7.67
C ARG A 35 7.60 2.51 -8.03
N GLY A 36 8.10 3.58 -7.43
CA GLY A 36 9.32 4.27 -7.88
C GLY A 36 9.01 5.24 -9.01
N ALA A 37 9.57 6.45 -8.95
CA ALA A 37 9.25 7.57 -9.84
C ALA A 37 9.47 7.30 -11.34
N GLN A 38 10.25 6.28 -11.70
CA GLN A 38 10.64 5.96 -13.08
C GLN A 38 10.04 4.65 -13.63
N ILE A 39 9.22 3.94 -12.84
CA ILE A 39 8.66 2.65 -13.28
C ILE A 39 7.32 2.89 -13.99
N VAL A 40 7.31 2.65 -15.30
CA VAL A 40 6.08 2.57 -16.10
C VAL A 40 5.47 1.18 -15.93
N LEU A 41 4.14 1.10 -15.92
CA LEU A 41 3.42 -0.18 -15.95
C LEU A 41 3.92 -1.00 -17.15
N ARG A 42 4.32 -2.25 -16.91
CA ARG A 42 5.02 -3.07 -17.91
C ARG A 42 4.08 -3.66 -18.95
N SER A 43 2.81 -3.81 -18.58
CA SER A 43 1.80 -4.45 -19.40
C SER A 43 1.46 -3.65 -20.66
N LYS A 44 1.32 -4.32 -21.80
CA LYS A 44 1.01 -3.70 -23.11
C LYS A 44 -0.46 -3.82 -23.54
N THR A 45 -1.31 -4.41 -22.69
CA THR A 45 -2.76 -4.54 -22.97
C THR A 45 -3.57 -3.85 -21.88
N PRO A 46 -4.71 -3.22 -22.20
CA PRO A 46 -5.51 -2.48 -21.22
C PRO A 46 -5.94 -3.33 -20.02
N ASN A 47 -6.30 -4.60 -20.24
CA ASN A 47 -6.74 -5.49 -19.17
C ASN A 47 -5.61 -5.81 -18.18
N LEU A 48 -4.40 -6.09 -18.67
CA LEU A 48 -3.26 -6.39 -17.81
C LEU A 48 -2.72 -5.13 -17.12
N VAL A 49 -2.83 -3.97 -17.75
CA VAL A 49 -2.53 -2.67 -17.12
C VAL A 49 -3.44 -2.44 -15.90
N LYS A 50 -4.74 -2.72 -16.02
CA LYS A 50 -5.67 -2.64 -14.88
C LYS A 50 -5.29 -3.62 -13.77
N GLN A 51 -4.93 -4.85 -14.13
CA GLN A 51 -4.48 -5.85 -13.16
C GLN A 51 -3.22 -5.39 -12.42
N GLU A 52 -2.23 -4.86 -13.13
CA GLU A 52 -0.99 -4.35 -12.54
C GLU A 52 -1.26 -3.17 -11.59
N PHE A 53 -2.17 -2.28 -11.96
CA PHE A 53 -2.62 -1.19 -11.09
C PHE A 53 -3.27 -1.71 -9.80
N TYR A 54 -4.19 -2.67 -9.89
CA TYR A 54 -4.76 -3.30 -8.69
C TYR A 54 -3.71 -4.02 -7.85
N GLY A 55 -2.69 -4.62 -8.47
CA GLY A 55 -1.55 -5.21 -7.77
C GLY A 55 -0.79 -4.17 -6.93
N PHE A 56 -0.56 -2.96 -7.46
CA PHE A 56 0.04 -1.86 -6.70
C PHE A 56 -0.85 -1.38 -5.55
N MET A 57 -2.17 -1.27 -5.76
CA MET A 57 -3.10 -0.91 -4.69
C MET A 57 -3.09 -1.93 -3.54
N LEU A 58 -3.12 -3.24 -3.88
CA LEU A 58 -3.05 -4.30 -2.87
C LEU A 58 -1.72 -4.28 -2.12
N ALA A 59 -0.61 -4.04 -2.80
CA ALA A 59 0.70 -3.93 -2.17
C ALA A 59 0.78 -2.71 -1.21
N HIS A 60 0.24 -1.56 -1.61
CA HIS A 60 0.14 -0.37 -0.74
C HIS A 60 -0.69 -0.67 0.51
N PHE A 61 -1.89 -1.25 0.32
CA PHE A 61 -2.77 -1.63 1.41
C PHE A 61 -2.10 -2.62 2.38
N ALA A 62 -1.40 -3.63 1.87
CA ALA A 62 -0.67 -4.59 2.70
C ALA A 62 0.44 -3.93 3.52
N VAL A 63 1.20 -2.99 2.94
CA VAL A 63 2.24 -2.24 3.68
C VAL A 63 1.63 -1.37 4.77
N ARG A 64 0.55 -0.61 4.47
CA ARG A 64 -0.14 0.22 5.47
C ARG A 64 -0.77 -0.64 6.58
N GLY A 65 -1.34 -1.79 6.25
CA GLY A 65 -1.85 -2.76 7.23
C GLY A 65 -0.75 -3.25 8.18
N LEU A 66 0.41 -3.63 7.64
CA LEU A 66 1.56 -4.03 8.46
C LEU A 66 2.10 -2.89 9.34
N MET A 67 2.14 -1.66 8.82
CA MET A 67 2.51 -0.48 9.59
C MET A 67 1.52 -0.24 10.74
N TYR A 68 0.22 -0.32 10.46
CA TYR A 68 -0.83 -0.19 11.47
C TYR A 68 -0.68 -1.21 12.60
N GLU A 69 -0.52 -2.49 12.25
CA GLU A 69 -0.29 -3.54 13.25
C GLU A 69 1.00 -3.33 14.06
N ALA A 70 2.07 -2.83 13.43
CA ALA A 70 3.33 -2.55 14.10
C ALA A 70 3.20 -1.36 15.08
N ALA A 71 2.49 -0.31 14.68
CA ALA A 71 2.25 0.87 15.50
C ALA A 71 1.39 0.53 16.73
N LEU A 72 0.31 -0.24 16.54
CA LEU A 72 -0.53 -0.72 17.64
C LEU A 72 0.26 -1.54 18.66
N LYS A 73 1.19 -2.39 18.22
CA LYS A 73 2.06 -3.18 19.11
C LYS A 73 3.05 -2.31 19.89
N ALA A 74 3.38 -1.13 19.38
CA ALA A 74 4.30 -0.19 19.99
C ALA A 74 3.60 0.94 20.78
N ASP A 75 2.26 0.94 20.83
CA ASP A 75 1.44 2.03 21.39
C ASP A 75 1.75 3.40 20.76
N GLU A 76 1.97 3.40 19.44
CA GLU A 76 2.27 4.60 18.66
C GLU A 76 1.18 4.84 17.61
N ASP A 77 1.06 6.09 17.19
CA ASP A 77 0.18 6.47 16.08
C ASP A 77 0.76 5.95 14.74
N PRO A 78 0.00 5.14 13.97
CA PRO A 78 0.41 4.63 12.65
C PRO A 78 0.92 5.70 11.68
N ASP A 79 0.36 6.91 11.73
CA ASP A 79 0.73 8.00 10.81
C ASP A 79 2.10 8.61 11.13
N ARG A 80 2.68 8.29 12.30
CA ARG A 80 4.06 8.63 12.64
C ARG A 80 5.09 7.72 11.96
N LEU A 81 4.67 6.58 11.42
CA LEU A 81 5.57 5.64 10.76
C LEU A 81 5.86 6.07 9.32
N SER A 82 7.14 6.05 8.93
CA SER A 82 7.54 6.33 7.54
C SER A 82 7.21 5.16 6.62
N PHE A 83 6.32 5.38 5.65
CA PHE A 83 5.98 4.39 4.62
C PHE A 83 7.21 3.92 3.81
N LEU A 84 8.07 4.84 3.39
CA LEU A 84 9.30 4.52 2.66
C LEU A 84 10.23 3.61 3.49
N HIS A 85 10.33 3.87 4.80
CA HIS A 85 11.09 3.03 5.70
C HIS A 85 10.46 1.63 5.81
N ALA A 86 9.14 1.55 5.98
CA ALA A 86 8.41 0.28 6.05
C ALA A 86 8.62 -0.57 4.78
N VAL A 87 8.48 0.01 3.59
CA VAL A 87 8.78 -0.68 2.31
C VAL A 87 10.20 -1.23 2.28
N ARG A 88 11.20 -0.44 2.73
CA ARG A 88 12.60 -0.88 2.78
C ARG A 88 12.81 -2.04 3.76
N VAL A 89 12.18 -2.00 4.93
CA VAL A 89 12.23 -3.10 5.91
C VAL A 89 11.59 -4.36 5.35
N ILE A 90 10.37 -4.25 4.80
CA ILE A 90 9.63 -5.36 4.20
C ILE A 90 10.43 -6.01 3.07
N ARG A 91 10.98 -5.22 2.13
CA ARG A 91 11.81 -5.74 1.03
C ARG A 91 13.07 -6.48 1.52
N ARG A 92 13.69 -6.04 2.63
CA ARG A 92 14.85 -6.72 3.22
C ARG A 92 14.48 -8.03 3.90
N LYS A 93 13.26 -8.15 4.43
CA LYS A 93 12.81 -9.33 5.18
C LYS A 93 12.13 -10.37 4.28
N LEU A 94 11.49 -9.97 3.20
CA LEU A 94 10.77 -10.84 2.25
C LEU A 94 11.56 -12.07 1.77
N PRO A 95 12.85 -11.96 1.37
CA PRO A 95 13.63 -13.13 0.94
C PRO A 95 13.75 -14.21 2.02
N ALA A 96 13.71 -13.85 3.30
CA ALA A 96 13.73 -14.82 4.41
C ALA A 96 12.39 -15.54 4.60
N PHE A 97 11.31 -15.02 4.01
CA PHE A 97 9.97 -15.60 4.09
C PHE A 97 9.55 -16.37 2.82
N SER A 98 10.32 -16.30 1.72
CA SER A 98 9.93 -16.91 0.44
C SER A 98 10.75 -18.15 0.08
N ALA A 99 10.12 -19.31 0.25
CA ALA A 99 10.08 -20.36 -0.76
C ALA A 99 8.64 -20.85 -0.85
N ILE A 100 7.85 -20.33 -1.79
CA ILE A 100 6.58 -20.94 -2.19
C ILE A 100 6.90 -21.77 -3.43
N PRO A 101 7.06 -23.10 -3.31
CA PRO A 101 7.29 -23.93 -4.47
C PRO A 101 6.08 -23.84 -5.42
N PRO A 102 6.28 -23.76 -6.74
CA PRO A 102 5.19 -23.65 -7.72
C PRO A 102 4.31 -24.91 -7.81
N SER A 103 4.68 -25.99 -7.10
CA SER A 103 3.91 -27.23 -6.99
C SER A 103 3.39 -27.37 -5.56
N ALA A 104 2.08 -27.57 -5.40
CA ALA A 104 1.51 -28.07 -4.17
C ALA A 104 2.20 -29.40 -3.80
N GLU A 105 2.59 -29.58 -2.54
CA GLU A 105 2.98 -30.90 -2.03
C GLU A 105 1.82 -31.85 -2.29
N ASN A 106 2.01 -32.74 -3.26
CA ASN A 106 1.09 -33.83 -3.50
C ASN A 106 1.26 -34.75 -2.29
N GLN A 107 0.41 -34.60 -1.27
CA GLN A 107 0.28 -35.58 -0.18
C GLN A 107 -0.30 -36.86 -0.78
N LEU A 108 0.54 -37.59 -1.51
CA LEU A 108 0.28 -38.98 -1.86
C LEU A 108 0.52 -39.78 -0.58
N SER A 109 -0.60 -40.09 0.07
CA SER A 109 -0.75 -41.24 0.94
C SER A 109 0.09 -42.41 0.42
N SER A 110 1.11 -42.80 1.20
CA SER A 110 1.78 -44.09 1.05
C SER A 110 1.92 -44.70 2.43
N SER A 111 0.78 -45.17 2.94
CA SER A 111 0.75 -46.45 3.63
C SER A 111 1.42 -47.53 2.76
N CYS A 112 2.12 -48.46 3.42
CA CYS A 112 2.95 -49.58 2.91
C CYS A 112 4.44 -49.20 2.85
N THR A 113 5.30 -49.63 3.79
CA THR A 113 5.49 -51.01 4.29
C THR A 113 5.86 -50.99 5.78
#